data_AF-A0AA90K0S5-F1
#
_entry.id   AF-A0AA90K0S5-F1
#
_cell.length_a   1.000
_cell.length_b   1.000
_cell.length_c   1.000
_cell.angle_alpha   90.00
_cell.angle_beta   90.00
_cell.angle_gamma   90.00
#
_symmetry.space_group_name_H-M   'P 1'
#
loop_
_entity.id
_entity.type
_entity.pdbx_description
1 polymer ?
#
loop_
_entity_poly.entity_id
_entity_poly.type
_entity_poly.pdbx_seq_one_letter_code
_entity_poly.pdbx_strand_id
1 'polypeptide(L)'
;ETLELCRRITSGYRPALRNSPVADCTRRFELLPLRYAAVGGNPAQRARLPKLPGYLSPFQEVGELTHSSYAIRPLREGFLYLLIKRHSAPAYEWHSQYRVAPNGSLLYISSDAPWAPAPSAGNLDEILRGFGWTITLYDLDDIQELRPLFSPSPLTPRMLDNYRLLDEEYRSSLPTIDIARFIQPSDAPPQPHVLKHDQLNWVADFKAQNDADLQALLDLQPFNNDQIVSPHASRQALAPLVNHSKPRGAAIVIEDAIGITQELNAWRNAAVEDVKTQWLARTVEPGVDNERKLLVAQSFLEIEKLYPQMVAEQIVKREVMAEKVRNQPHLHPEIYLFSERANQQADAHDERMKPHLAQFEREVRSKVQARQDAGEFRKRFDQKYGHLVDRQAMHDQLDGFEQAMQHAQQAAEDRAKDHTRWVASERLLQALDRYDNADLINGLAFAEQTGQCVIGMELSEGGTKVLDHWWRSDVADRGNLAIRGITYNQEDLREALAALLEAAKAEPSSASSFALPEALARQAHAAANAFGRINTLYEQM
;
A
#
# COMPACT_ATOMS: atom_id res chain seq x y z
N GLU A 1 -31.29 -19.26 -5.98
CA GLU A 1 -32.30 -19.44 -4.93
C GLU A 1 -33.27 -18.24 -4.77
N THR A 2 -32.92 -17.03 -5.23
CA THR A 2 -33.74 -15.81 -5.11
C THR A 2 -35.05 -15.79 -5.92
N LEU A 3 -35.19 -16.62 -6.95
CA LEU A 3 -36.42 -16.75 -7.76
C LEU A 3 -37.44 -17.74 -7.19
N GLU A 4 -37.04 -18.63 -6.26
CA GLU A 4 -37.94 -19.66 -5.72
C GLU A 4 -38.74 -19.20 -4.49
N LEU A 5 -38.26 -18.19 -3.76
CA LEU A 5 -38.96 -17.65 -2.59
C LEU A 5 -40.28 -16.97 -2.99
N CYS A 6 -40.29 -16.22 -4.10
CA CYS A 6 -41.51 -15.65 -4.67
C CYS A 6 -42.52 -16.72 -5.12
N ARG A 7 -42.05 -17.84 -5.69
CA ARG A 7 -42.94 -18.94 -6.12
C ARG A 7 -43.61 -19.65 -4.94
N ARG A 8 -42.90 -19.91 -3.85
CA ARG A 8 -43.45 -20.60 -2.66
C ARG A 8 -44.60 -19.84 -2.01
N ILE A 9 -44.53 -18.50 -2.00
CA ILE A 9 -45.61 -17.67 -1.43
C ILE A 9 -46.86 -17.69 -2.34
N THR A 10 -46.68 -17.68 -3.66
CA THR A 10 -47.82 -17.76 -4.61
C THR A 10 -48.49 -19.12 -4.71
N SER A 11 -47.83 -20.24 -4.34
CA SER A 11 -48.39 -21.59 -4.47
C SER A 11 -49.08 -22.12 -3.20
N GLY A 12 -48.78 -21.59 -2.02
CA GLY A 12 -49.26 -22.14 -0.73
C GLY A 12 -50.59 -21.60 -0.18
N TYR A 13 -51.04 -20.41 -0.59
CA TYR A 13 -52.15 -19.70 0.10
C TYR A 13 -53.26 -19.19 -0.83
N ARG A 14 -53.76 -20.05 -1.72
CA ARG A 14 -54.79 -19.66 -2.70
C ARG A 14 -56.29 -19.66 -2.29
N PRO A 15 -56.75 -20.08 -1.09
CA PRO A 15 -58.16 -19.89 -0.77
C PRO A 15 -58.50 -18.68 0.13
N ALA A 16 -57.55 -18.11 0.89
CA ALA A 16 -57.89 -17.18 1.98
C ALA A 16 -57.83 -15.67 1.65
N LEU A 17 -57.30 -15.28 0.49
CA LEU A 17 -57.03 -13.86 0.17
C LEU A 17 -57.99 -13.24 -0.86
N ARG A 18 -59.20 -13.80 -1.06
CA ARG A 18 -60.14 -13.23 -2.04
C ARG A 18 -60.71 -11.85 -1.68
N ASN A 19 -60.54 -11.35 -0.45
CA ASN A 19 -61.11 -10.06 -0.01
C ASN A 19 -60.13 -9.15 0.78
N SER A 20 -58.82 -9.27 0.60
CA SER A 20 -57.83 -8.33 1.18
C SER A 20 -57.09 -7.62 0.05
N PRO A 21 -56.77 -6.31 0.14
CA PRO A 21 -56.11 -5.60 -0.94
C PRO A 21 -54.80 -6.32 -1.26
N VAL A 22 -54.72 -6.74 -2.52
CA VAL A 22 -53.67 -7.58 -3.08
C VAL A 22 -52.30 -7.00 -2.69
N ALA A 23 -51.52 -7.77 -1.93
CA ALA A 23 -50.11 -7.52 -1.73
C ALA A 23 -49.41 -7.69 -3.09
N ASP A 24 -49.26 -6.58 -3.80
CA ASP A 24 -48.42 -6.49 -4.98
C ASP A 24 -46.96 -6.69 -4.55
N CYS A 25 -46.42 -7.89 -4.77
CA CYS A 25 -45.00 -8.20 -4.66
C CYS A 25 -44.20 -7.44 -5.75
N THR A 26 -44.06 -6.10 -5.71
CA THR A 26 -43.49 -5.35 -6.86
C THR A 26 -42.84 -3.98 -6.55
N ARG A 27 -42.31 -3.71 -5.35
CA ARG A 27 -41.46 -2.49 -5.18
C ARG A 27 -39.97 -2.82 -5.25
N ARG A 28 -39.42 -2.64 -6.45
CA ARG A 28 -37.98 -2.67 -6.74
C ARG A 28 -37.29 -1.42 -6.17
N PHE A 29 -36.19 -1.57 -5.43
CA PHE A 29 -35.38 -0.45 -4.95
C PHE A 29 -33.92 -0.61 -5.35
N GLU A 30 -33.34 0.42 -5.95
CA GLU A 30 -31.94 0.43 -6.37
C GLU A 30 -31.04 1.02 -5.30
N LEU A 31 -29.95 0.31 -4.98
CA LEU A 31 -28.87 0.80 -4.14
C LEU A 31 -27.64 1.05 -4.99
N LEU A 32 -27.14 2.29 -5.00
CA LEU A 32 -25.85 2.62 -5.59
C LEU A 32 -24.78 2.58 -4.50
N PRO A 33 -23.89 1.58 -4.46
CA PRO A 33 -22.82 1.57 -3.46
C PRO A 33 -21.68 2.49 -3.88
N LEU A 34 -21.25 3.32 -2.94
CA LEU A 34 -20.14 4.27 -3.00
C LEU A 34 -19.25 4.06 -1.78
N ARG A 35 -18.10 4.71 -1.72
CA ARG A 35 -17.23 4.70 -0.54
C ARG A 35 -16.79 6.10 -0.13
N TYR A 36 -16.45 6.22 1.15
CA TYR A 36 -15.59 7.30 1.59
C TYR A 36 -14.15 7.03 1.16
N ALA A 37 -13.45 8.11 0.80
CA ALA A 37 -12.07 8.12 0.35
C ALA A 37 -11.35 9.34 0.91
N ALA A 38 -10.02 9.31 0.90
CA ALA A 38 -9.18 10.49 1.09
C ALA A 38 -8.57 10.91 -0.26
N VAL A 39 -8.57 12.21 -0.52
CA VAL A 39 -7.98 12.80 -1.73
C VAL A 39 -6.86 13.74 -1.32
N GLY A 40 -5.65 13.42 -1.77
CA GLY A 40 -4.45 14.23 -1.64
C GLY A 40 -4.42 15.35 -2.68
N GLY A 41 -3.88 16.50 -2.33
CA GLY A 41 -3.70 17.61 -3.26
C GLY A 41 -3.36 18.92 -2.57
N ASN A 42 -2.90 19.90 -3.35
CA ASN A 42 -2.66 21.25 -2.82
C ASN A 42 -3.99 21.92 -2.41
N PRO A 43 -3.98 22.99 -1.59
CA PRO A 43 -5.20 23.62 -1.09
C PRO A 43 -6.18 24.09 -2.19
N ALA A 44 -5.67 24.59 -3.32
CA ALA A 44 -6.49 25.05 -4.43
C ALA A 44 -7.18 23.89 -5.17
N GLN A 45 -6.45 22.79 -5.39
CA GLN A 45 -6.99 21.54 -5.93
C GLN A 45 -8.07 20.96 -5.02
N ARG A 46 -7.78 20.83 -3.72
CA ARG A 46 -8.74 20.29 -2.74
C ARG A 46 -9.98 21.15 -2.56
N ALA A 47 -9.88 22.47 -2.75
CA ALA A 47 -11.04 23.37 -2.72
C ALA A 47 -12.07 23.08 -3.82
N ARG A 48 -11.67 22.36 -4.89
CA ARG A 48 -12.58 21.91 -5.96
C ARG A 48 -13.42 20.69 -5.56
N LEU A 49 -13.04 19.94 -4.54
CA LEU A 49 -13.83 18.80 -4.05
C LEU A 49 -15.21 19.26 -3.53
N PRO A 50 -16.25 18.41 -3.62
CA PRO A 50 -17.50 18.67 -2.94
C PRO A 50 -17.28 18.81 -1.42
N LYS A 51 -17.81 19.88 -0.81
CA LYS A 51 -17.80 20.01 0.66
C LYS A 51 -18.87 19.09 1.23
N LEU A 52 -18.45 18.02 1.90
CA LEU A 52 -19.37 17.06 2.49
C LEU A 52 -20.13 17.72 3.66
N PRO A 53 -21.46 17.57 3.74
CA PRO A 53 -22.23 18.02 4.89
C PRO A 53 -21.87 17.20 6.14
N GLY A 54 -22.11 17.75 7.33
CA GLY A 54 -21.69 17.13 8.59
C GLY A 54 -22.24 15.71 8.83
N TYR A 55 -23.42 15.38 8.29
CA TYR A 55 -23.98 14.03 8.39
C TYR A 55 -23.27 13.00 7.49
N LEU A 56 -22.45 13.43 6.52
CA LEU A 56 -21.59 12.59 5.68
C LEU A 56 -20.12 12.71 6.10
N SER A 57 -19.88 12.97 7.38
CA SER A 57 -18.54 13.01 7.98
C SER A 57 -18.51 12.10 9.21
N PRO A 58 -18.50 10.77 9.03
CA PRO A 58 -18.53 9.83 10.15
C PRO A 58 -17.21 9.77 10.94
N PHE A 59 -16.13 10.41 10.46
CA PHE A 59 -14.77 10.25 10.98
C PHE A 59 -14.37 11.30 12.04
N GLN A 60 -15.32 11.90 12.75
CA GLN A 60 -15.05 12.93 13.75
C GLN A 60 -14.09 12.46 14.85
N GLU A 61 -14.16 11.19 15.22
CA GLU A 61 -13.28 10.54 16.20
C GLU A 61 -11.83 10.36 15.70
N VAL A 62 -11.60 10.26 14.39
CA VAL A 62 -10.26 10.20 13.78
C VAL A 62 -9.69 11.61 13.62
N GLY A 63 -10.57 12.58 13.36
CA GLY A 63 -10.24 14.00 13.24
C GLY A 63 -10.24 14.52 11.80
N GLU A 64 -10.14 15.84 11.65
CA GLU A 64 -10.09 16.49 10.34
C GLU A 64 -8.74 16.29 9.64
N LEU A 65 -8.81 16.17 8.31
CA LEU A 65 -7.64 16.08 7.45
C LEU A 65 -7.12 17.48 7.10
N THR A 66 -5.81 17.65 7.17
CA THR A 66 -5.15 18.96 7.02
C THR A 66 -4.43 19.13 5.69
N HIS A 67 -3.80 18.06 5.19
CA HIS A 67 -3.04 18.00 3.94
C HIS A 67 -3.73 17.12 2.86
N SER A 68 -4.92 16.62 3.18
CA SER A 68 -5.81 15.83 2.34
C SER A 68 -7.27 16.17 2.68
N SER A 69 -8.25 15.71 1.90
CA SER A 69 -9.67 15.95 2.16
C SER A 69 -10.48 14.69 1.98
N TYR A 70 -11.49 14.50 2.83
CA TYR A 70 -12.46 13.41 2.65
C TYR A 70 -13.33 13.69 1.42
N ALA A 71 -13.62 12.62 0.67
CA ALA A 71 -14.45 12.64 -0.50
C ALA A 71 -15.33 11.38 -0.57
N ILE A 72 -16.37 11.44 -1.40
CA ILE A 72 -17.17 10.27 -1.77
C ILE A 72 -16.79 9.88 -3.19
N ARG A 73 -16.44 8.61 -3.40
CA ARG A 73 -16.01 8.05 -4.69
C ARG A 73 -16.75 6.74 -4.99
N PRO A 74 -16.79 6.28 -6.24
CA PRO A 74 -17.20 4.91 -6.57
C PRO A 74 -16.40 3.87 -5.78
N LEU A 75 -17.00 2.70 -5.55
CA LEU A 75 -16.30 1.59 -4.90
C LEU A 75 -15.07 1.19 -5.72
N ARG A 76 -13.97 0.94 -5.03
CA ARG A 76 -12.78 0.31 -5.61
C ARG A 76 -12.98 -1.20 -5.72
N GLU A 77 -12.08 -1.86 -6.43
CA GLU A 77 -12.04 -3.32 -6.53
C GLU A 77 -12.05 -3.98 -5.15
N GLY A 78 -12.83 -5.05 -5.01
CA GLY A 78 -13.01 -5.77 -3.76
C GLY A 78 -14.34 -6.52 -3.70
N PHE A 79 -14.90 -6.62 -2.50
CA PHE A 79 -16.06 -7.44 -2.19
C PHE A 79 -17.06 -6.66 -1.34
N LEU A 80 -18.32 -6.69 -1.75
CA LEU A 80 -19.44 -6.01 -1.11
C LEU A 80 -20.46 -7.02 -0.60
N TYR A 81 -20.82 -6.86 0.67
CA TYR A 81 -21.75 -7.72 1.39
C TYR A 81 -22.87 -6.87 1.97
N LEU A 82 -24.11 -7.38 1.89
CA LEU A 82 -25.28 -6.75 2.49
C LEU A 82 -25.91 -7.67 3.53
N LEU A 83 -25.77 -7.30 4.81
CA LEU A 83 -26.42 -8.00 5.92
C LEU A 83 -27.81 -7.41 6.13
N ILE A 84 -28.84 -8.24 6.09
CA ILE A 84 -30.24 -7.83 6.23
C ILE A 84 -30.88 -8.50 7.43
N LYS A 85 -31.62 -7.72 8.21
CA LYS A 85 -32.63 -8.23 9.15
C LYS A 85 -34.00 -8.02 8.54
N ARG A 86 -34.75 -9.10 8.35
CA ARG A 86 -36.14 -9.06 7.94
C ARG A 86 -37.09 -9.20 9.13
N HIS A 87 -38.26 -8.58 9.07
CA HIS A 87 -39.32 -8.78 10.06
C HIS A 87 -39.83 -10.22 10.03
N SER A 88 -39.89 -10.83 8.85
CA SER A 88 -40.30 -12.22 8.63
C SER A 88 -39.26 -13.26 9.06
N ALA A 89 -37.99 -12.88 9.17
CA ALA A 89 -36.90 -13.81 9.47
C ALA A 89 -36.46 -13.72 10.95
N PRO A 90 -36.17 -14.85 11.63
CA PRO A 90 -35.76 -14.84 13.02
C PRO A 90 -34.34 -14.30 13.23
N ALA A 91 -33.45 -14.43 12.23
CA ALA A 91 -32.03 -14.06 12.32
C ALA A 91 -31.63 -13.05 11.23
N TYR A 92 -30.40 -12.51 11.34
CA TYR A 92 -29.76 -11.77 10.26
C TYR A 92 -29.30 -12.74 9.17
N GLU A 93 -29.40 -12.29 7.92
CA GLU A 93 -29.05 -13.07 6.73
C GLU A 93 -28.26 -12.22 5.74
N TRP A 94 -27.28 -12.83 5.07
CA TRP A 94 -26.58 -12.20 3.96
C TRP A 94 -27.47 -12.21 2.73
N HIS A 95 -27.85 -11.03 2.25
CA HIS A 95 -28.74 -10.90 1.11
C HIS A 95 -28.10 -11.39 -0.19
N SER A 96 -26.87 -10.93 -0.44
CA SER A 96 -26.08 -11.23 -1.63
C SER A 96 -24.64 -10.80 -1.40
N GLN A 97 -23.73 -11.41 -2.16
CA GLN A 97 -22.30 -11.13 -2.15
C GLN A 97 -21.90 -10.70 -3.55
N TYR A 98 -21.19 -9.57 -3.66
CA TYR A 98 -20.78 -9.01 -4.94
C TYR A 98 -19.27 -8.84 -4.96
N ARG A 99 -18.65 -9.22 -6.08
CA ARG A 99 -17.32 -8.74 -6.44
C ARG A 99 -17.47 -7.41 -7.17
N VAL A 100 -16.71 -6.42 -6.71
CA VAL A 100 -16.55 -5.14 -7.40
C VAL A 100 -15.35 -5.26 -8.33
N ALA A 101 -15.58 -5.13 -9.63
CA ALA A 101 -14.50 -5.14 -10.62
C ALA A 101 -13.73 -3.80 -10.62
N PRO A 102 -12.53 -3.73 -11.23
CA PRO A 102 -11.75 -2.49 -11.33
C PRO A 102 -12.55 -1.29 -11.87
N ASN A 103 -13.47 -1.55 -12.80
CA ASN A 103 -14.31 -0.55 -13.44
C ASN A 103 -15.59 -0.19 -12.65
N GLY A 104 -15.75 -0.69 -11.42
CA GLY A 104 -16.90 -0.41 -10.55
C GLY A 104 -18.15 -1.26 -10.84
N SER A 105 -18.08 -2.22 -11.76
CA SER A 105 -19.18 -3.17 -11.99
C SER A 105 -19.31 -4.18 -10.84
N LEU A 106 -20.55 -4.56 -10.53
CA LEU A 106 -20.92 -5.50 -9.49
C LEU A 106 -21.28 -6.85 -10.11
N LEU A 107 -20.50 -7.86 -9.77
CA LEU A 107 -20.66 -9.24 -10.22
C LEU A 107 -21.11 -10.09 -9.04
N TYR A 108 -22.21 -10.83 -9.18
CA TYR A 108 -22.65 -11.77 -8.15
C TYR A 108 -21.61 -12.89 -7.98
N ILE A 109 -21.26 -13.22 -6.73
CA ILE A 109 -20.36 -14.33 -6.42
C ILE A 109 -21.07 -15.40 -5.60
N SER A 110 -20.64 -16.65 -5.79
CA SER A 110 -21.04 -17.74 -4.90
C SER A 110 -20.33 -17.59 -3.55
N SER A 111 -21.06 -17.79 -2.46
CA SER A 111 -20.51 -17.84 -1.09
C SER A 111 -19.45 -18.93 -0.92
N ASP A 112 -19.57 -20.01 -1.70
CA ASP A 112 -18.76 -21.22 -1.50
C ASP A 112 -17.43 -21.15 -2.24
N ALA A 113 -17.31 -20.23 -3.21
CA ALA A 113 -16.10 -20.07 -4.02
C ALA A 113 -15.85 -18.57 -4.32
N PRO A 114 -15.62 -17.73 -3.30
CA PRO A 114 -15.52 -16.29 -3.48
C PRO A 114 -14.26 -15.86 -4.25
N TRP A 115 -13.27 -16.74 -4.37
CA TRP A 115 -12.05 -16.57 -5.17
C TRP A 115 -12.18 -17.00 -6.62
N ALA A 116 -13.28 -17.68 -7.00
CA ALA A 116 -13.45 -18.15 -8.37
C ALA A 116 -13.44 -16.96 -9.35
N PRO A 117 -12.77 -17.05 -10.50
CA PRO A 117 -12.82 -16.00 -11.50
C PRO A 117 -14.28 -15.73 -11.89
N ALA A 118 -14.59 -14.47 -12.20
CA ALA A 118 -15.91 -14.13 -12.68
C ALA A 118 -16.21 -14.99 -13.93
N PRO A 119 -17.41 -15.59 -14.04
CA PRO A 119 -17.72 -16.42 -15.20
C PRO A 119 -17.48 -15.63 -16.49
N SER A 120 -16.77 -16.24 -17.43
CA SER A 120 -16.55 -15.65 -18.76
C SER A 120 -17.92 -15.49 -19.42
N ALA A 121 -18.32 -14.24 -19.64
CA ALA A 121 -19.66 -13.95 -20.11
C ALA A 121 -19.84 -14.50 -21.53
N GLY A 122 -20.66 -15.55 -21.67
CA GLY A 122 -20.79 -16.31 -22.91
C GLY A 122 -21.71 -15.67 -23.95
N ASN A 123 -22.54 -14.69 -23.55
CA ASN A 123 -23.43 -13.97 -24.45
C ASN A 123 -23.65 -12.50 -24.01
N LEU A 124 -24.05 -11.64 -24.96
CA LEU A 124 -24.25 -10.20 -24.75
C LEU A 124 -25.32 -9.89 -23.68
N ASP A 125 -26.31 -10.75 -23.49
CA ASP A 125 -27.38 -10.54 -22.50
C ASP A 125 -26.91 -10.90 -21.08
N GLU A 126 -26.01 -11.86 -20.91
CA GLU A 126 -25.28 -12.16 -19.67
C GLU A 126 -24.20 -11.10 -19.37
N ILE A 127 -23.59 -10.51 -20.39
CA ILE A 127 -22.74 -9.32 -20.25
C ILE A 127 -23.60 -8.13 -19.77
N LEU A 128 -24.76 -7.89 -20.37
CA LEU A 128 -25.60 -6.75 -19.98
C LEU A 128 -26.30 -6.96 -18.61
N ARG A 129 -26.58 -8.21 -18.22
CA ARG A 129 -27.16 -8.56 -16.90
C ARG A 129 -26.13 -8.77 -15.80
N GLY A 130 -24.90 -9.13 -16.15
CA GLY A 130 -23.80 -9.38 -15.22
C GLY A 130 -23.02 -8.12 -14.83
N PHE A 131 -23.18 -7.02 -15.57
CA PHE A 131 -22.52 -5.74 -15.33
C PHE A 131 -23.52 -4.69 -14.83
N GLY A 132 -23.93 -4.81 -13.56
CA GLY A 132 -24.69 -3.77 -12.87
C GLY A 132 -23.77 -2.84 -12.08
N TRP A 133 -24.16 -1.59 -11.85
CA TRP A 133 -23.51 -0.70 -10.87
C TRP A 133 -24.43 -0.38 -9.69
N THR A 134 -25.64 -0.94 -9.68
CA THR A 134 -26.60 -0.86 -8.58
C THR A 134 -27.02 -2.25 -8.12
N ILE A 135 -27.45 -2.34 -6.87
CA ILE A 135 -28.01 -3.55 -6.25
C ILE A 135 -29.51 -3.38 -6.14
N THR A 136 -30.24 -4.36 -6.63
CA THR A 136 -31.69 -4.34 -6.58
C THR A 136 -32.20 -5.07 -5.33
N LEU A 137 -32.88 -4.34 -4.44
CA LEU A 137 -33.60 -4.89 -3.30
C LEU A 137 -35.08 -5.07 -3.60
N TYR A 138 -35.66 -6.10 -2.97
CA TYR A 138 -37.08 -6.45 -3.02
C TYR A 138 -37.64 -6.60 -1.61
N ASP A 139 -38.97 -6.56 -1.51
CA ASP A 139 -39.73 -6.75 -0.27
C ASP A 139 -39.25 -5.82 0.85
N LEU A 140 -39.21 -4.53 0.51
CA LEU A 140 -38.60 -3.51 1.35
C LEU A 140 -39.34 -3.28 2.66
N ASP A 141 -40.67 -3.45 2.66
CA ASP A 141 -41.52 -3.31 3.85
C ASP A 141 -41.19 -4.39 4.90
N ASP A 142 -40.53 -5.46 4.48
CA ASP A 142 -40.06 -6.53 5.36
C ASP A 142 -38.61 -6.32 5.82
N ILE A 143 -37.88 -5.33 5.28
CA ILE A 143 -36.50 -5.03 5.72
C ILE A 143 -36.55 -4.14 6.96
N GLN A 144 -36.21 -4.72 8.11
CA GLN A 144 -36.06 -4.01 9.36
C GLN A 144 -34.72 -3.25 9.40
N GLU A 145 -33.66 -3.87 8.90
CA GLU A 145 -32.31 -3.33 8.99
C GLU A 145 -31.46 -3.75 7.80
N LEU A 146 -30.65 -2.82 7.29
CA LEU A 146 -29.61 -3.08 6.28
C LEU A 146 -28.26 -2.59 6.80
N ARG A 147 -27.25 -3.45 6.77
CA ARG A 147 -25.86 -3.12 7.13
C ARG A 147 -24.93 -3.50 5.97
N PRO A 148 -24.37 -2.52 5.23
CA PRO A 148 -23.40 -2.81 4.19
C PRO A 148 -22.01 -3.01 4.78
N LEU A 149 -21.25 -3.92 4.17
CA LEU A 149 -19.86 -4.20 4.50
C LEU A 149 -19.06 -4.29 3.20
N PHE A 150 -17.93 -3.58 3.14
CA PHE A 150 -16.97 -3.69 2.05
C PHE A 150 -15.65 -4.28 2.59
N SER A 151 -15.01 -5.12 1.79
CA SER A 151 -13.68 -5.64 2.08
C SER A 151 -12.89 -5.78 0.78
N PRO A 152 -11.60 -5.39 0.73
CA PRO A 152 -10.80 -5.58 -0.48
C PRO A 152 -10.52 -7.07 -0.78
N SER A 153 -10.63 -7.94 0.23
CA SER A 153 -10.46 -9.38 0.13
C SER A 153 -11.73 -10.09 0.57
N PRO A 154 -12.05 -11.28 0.04
CA PRO A 154 -13.27 -11.98 0.39
C PRO A 154 -13.20 -12.52 1.82
N LEU A 155 -14.32 -12.38 2.55
CA LEU A 155 -14.45 -12.92 3.90
C LEU A 155 -14.60 -14.45 3.87
N THR A 156 -14.03 -15.11 4.88
CA THR A 156 -14.27 -16.53 5.12
C THR A 156 -15.69 -16.77 5.65
N PRO A 157 -16.23 -18.00 5.54
CA PRO A 157 -17.50 -18.36 6.18
C PRO A 157 -17.53 -18.06 7.68
N ARG A 158 -16.42 -18.29 8.39
CA ARG A 158 -16.27 -17.99 9.82
C ARG A 158 -16.50 -16.50 10.10
N MET A 159 -15.87 -15.63 9.32
CA MET A 159 -16.04 -14.18 9.47
C MET A 159 -17.46 -13.74 9.11
N LEU A 160 -18.05 -14.30 8.05
CA LEU A 160 -19.45 -14.04 7.69
C LEU A 160 -20.42 -14.43 8.81
N ASP A 161 -20.17 -15.55 9.51
CA ASP A 161 -20.98 -15.98 10.64
C ASP A 161 -20.77 -15.10 11.88
N ASN A 162 -19.54 -14.65 12.15
CA ASN A 162 -19.27 -13.70 13.23
C ASN A 162 -20.11 -12.43 13.09
N TYR A 163 -20.20 -11.84 11.90
CA TYR A 163 -21.07 -10.67 11.64
C TYR A 163 -22.58 -10.97 11.78
N ARG A 164 -23.02 -12.22 11.63
CA ARG A 164 -24.42 -12.62 11.84
C ARG A 164 -24.75 -12.85 13.31
N LEU A 165 -23.83 -13.49 14.03
CA LEU A 165 -24.07 -14.07 15.35
C LEU A 165 -23.56 -13.20 16.50
N LEU A 166 -22.47 -12.45 16.29
CA LEU A 166 -21.79 -11.67 17.32
C LEU A 166 -22.10 -10.18 17.16
N ASP A 167 -22.98 -9.67 18.03
CA ASP A 167 -23.44 -8.27 17.96
C ASP A 167 -22.33 -7.27 18.32
N GLU A 168 -21.88 -7.37 19.56
CA GLU A 168 -21.03 -6.35 20.20
C GLU A 168 -19.67 -6.24 19.53
N GLU A 169 -19.13 -7.34 19.01
CA GLU A 169 -17.79 -7.38 18.43
C GLU A 169 -17.79 -7.07 16.91
N TYR A 170 -18.77 -7.58 16.16
CA TYR A 170 -18.76 -7.49 14.70
C TYR A 170 -19.94 -6.71 14.13
N ARG A 171 -21.19 -7.15 14.37
CA ARG A 171 -22.35 -6.56 13.69
C ARG A 171 -22.53 -5.08 13.99
N SER A 172 -22.36 -4.68 15.25
CA SER A 172 -22.54 -3.30 15.72
C SER A 172 -21.51 -2.32 15.14
N SER A 173 -20.35 -2.81 14.67
CA SER A 173 -19.33 -2.01 13.99
C SER A 173 -19.77 -1.51 12.60
N LEU A 174 -20.76 -2.16 11.99
CA LEU A 174 -21.26 -1.77 10.66
C LEU A 174 -22.30 -0.64 10.76
N PRO A 175 -22.30 0.33 9.83
CA PRO A 175 -23.32 1.37 9.81
C PRO A 175 -24.71 0.77 9.52
N THR A 176 -25.71 1.19 10.28
CA THR A 176 -27.11 0.83 10.04
C THR A 176 -27.79 1.81 9.09
N ILE A 177 -28.41 1.27 8.03
CA ILE A 177 -29.20 2.01 7.06
C ILE A 177 -30.68 1.70 7.27
N ASP A 178 -31.48 2.76 7.44
CA ASP A 178 -32.93 2.66 7.64
C ASP A 178 -33.61 2.80 6.27
N ILE A 179 -33.76 1.66 5.58
CA ILE A 179 -34.33 1.61 4.24
C ILE A 179 -35.79 2.06 4.22
N ALA A 180 -36.56 1.79 5.28
CA ALA A 180 -37.96 2.17 5.40
C ALA A 180 -38.15 3.70 5.31
N ARG A 181 -37.22 4.48 5.87
CA ARG A 181 -37.24 5.96 5.78
C ARG A 181 -37.08 6.48 4.35
N PHE A 182 -36.30 5.82 3.50
CA PHE A 182 -36.05 6.29 2.12
C PHE A 182 -37.12 5.90 1.12
N ILE A 183 -38.03 5.02 1.52
CA ILE A 183 -39.15 4.56 0.69
C ILE A 183 -40.32 5.55 0.75
N GLN A 184 -40.26 6.49 1.70
CA GLN A 184 -41.16 7.61 1.89
C GLN A 184 -40.84 8.79 0.94
N PRO A 185 -41.76 9.77 0.77
CA PRO A 185 -41.54 10.94 -0.10
C PRO A 185 -40.28 11.75 0.27
N SER A 186 -39.81 12.57 -0.68
CA SER A 186 -38.51 13.27 -0.71
C SER A 186 -38.14 14.11 0.54
N ASP A 187 -39.06 14.42 1.44
CA ASP A 187 -38.84 15.30 2.59
C ASP A 187 -38.20 14.58 3.81
N ALA A 188 -37.82 13.30 3.67
CA ALA A 188 -37.14 12.57 4.74
C ALA A 188 -35.84 13.27 5.18
N PRO A 189 -35.57 13.36 6.50
CA PRO A 189 -34.38 14.01 7.02
C PRO A 189 -33.10 13.30 6.53
N PRO A 190 -31.97 14.03 6.42
CA PRO A 190 -30.69 13.41 6.06
C PRO A 190 -30.29 12.30 7.02
N GLN A 191 -29.74 11.20 6.48
CA GLN A 191 -29.15 10.11 7.26
C GLN A 191 -27.66 10.03 6.95
N PRO A 192 -26.82 9.69 7.94
CA PRO A 192 -25.44 9.31 7.68
C PRO A 192 -25.33 8.17 6.65
N HIS A 193 -24.25 8.18 5.86
CA HIS A 193 -23.96 7.16 4.86
C HIS A 193 -24.95 7.06 3.69
N VAL A 194 -25.87 8.00 3.49
CA VAL A 194 -26.87 7.89 2.42
C VAL A 194 -27.00 9.17 1.60
N LEU A 195 -27.08 9.02 0.28
CA LEU A 195 -27.36 10.07 -0.69
C LEU A 195 -28.67 9.81 -1.44
N LYS A 196 -29.47 10.85 -1.63
CA LYS A 196 -30.59 10.85 -2.56
C LYS A 196 -30.10 11.04 -4.01
N HIS A 197 -30.98 10.76 -4.97
CA HIS A 197 -30.68 10.88 -6.40
C HIS A 197 -30.26 12.30 -6.84
N ASP A 198 -30.73 13.33 -6.15
CA ASP A 198 -30.42 14.74 -6.38
C ASP A 198 -29.14 15.21 -5.65
N GLN A 199 -28.62 14.41 -4.74
CA GLN A 199 -27.40 14.68 -3.95
C GLN A 199 -26.14 14.02 -4.54
N LEU A 200 -26.25 13.37 -5.70
CA LEU A 200 -25.13 12.69 -6.35
C LEU A 200 -23.99 13.64 -6.78
N ASN A 201 -24.20 14.96 -6.75
CA ASN A 201 -23.15 15.96 -6.97
C ASN A 201 -22.09 16.01 -5.84
N TRP A 202 -22.32 15.33 -4.71
CA TRP A 202 -21.29 15.16 -3.68
C TRP A 202 -20.32 14.02 -3.94
N VAL A 203 -20.57 13.19 -4.95
CA VAL A 203 -19.58 12.21 -5.43
C VAL A 203 -18.53 12.95 -6.27
N ALA A 204 -17.27 12.88 -5.85
CA ALA A 204 -16.18 13.63 -6.45
C ALA A 204 -16.02 13.30 -7.94
N ASP A 205 -16.04 12.02 -8.29
CA ASP A 205 -15.90 11.53 -9.67
C ASP A 205 -17.09 11.98 -10.55
N PHE A 206 -18.29 12.13 -9.98
CA PHE A 206 -19.44 12.66 -10.73
C PHE A 206 -19.35 14.17 -10.96
N LYS A 207 -18.81 14.91 -10.00
CA LYS A 207 -18.53 16.34 -10.16
C LYS A 207 -17.42 16.59 -11.18
N ALA A 208 -16.39 15.73 -11.18
CA ALA A 208 -15.23 15.82 -12.06
C ALA A 208 -15.57 15.76 -13.55
N GLN A 209 -16.67 15.09 -13.93
CA GLN A 209 -17.14 15.06 -15.33
C GLN A 209 -17.39 16.45 -15.94
N ASN A 210 -17.60 17.48 -15.11
CA ASN A 210 -17.77 18.86 -15.57
C ASN A 210 -16.64 19.79 -15.06
N ASP A 211 -15.56 19.24 -14.50
CA ASP A 211 -14.43 19.99 -13.94
C ASP A 211 -13.12 19.25 -14.27
N ALA A 212 -12.46 19.67 -15.36
CA ALA A 212 -11.25 19.03 -15.85
C ALA A 212 -10.08 19.09 -14.85
N ASP A 213 -10.00 20.14 -14.03
CA ASP A 213 -8.94 20.25 -13.02
C ASP A 213 -9.19 19.30 -11.84
N LEU A 214 -10.46 19.10 -11.48
CA LEU A 214 -10.84 18.09 -10.50
C LEU A 214 -10.62 16.68 -11.05
N GLN A 215 -10.92 16.43 -12.33
CA GLN A 215 -10.61 15.16 -12.98
C GLN A 215 -9.11 14.86 -12.92
N ALA A 216 -8.27 15.81 -13.34
CA ALA A 216 -6.82 15.67 -13.28
C ALA A 216 -6.30 15.42 -11.86
N LEU A 217 -6.94 15.98 -10.83
CA LEU A 217 -6.62 15.68 -9.43
C LEU A 217 -6.95 14.22 -9.06
N LEU A 218 -8.13 13.74 -9.45
CA LEU A 218 -8.59 12.38 -9.16
C LEU A 218 -7.80 11.32 -9.93
N ASP A 219 -7.34 11.64 -11.13
CA ASP A 219 -6.48 10.78 -11.96
C ASP A 219 -5.10 10.54 -11.34
N LEU A 220 -4.67 11.37 -10.38
CA LEU A 220 -3.42 11.18 -9.64
C LEU A 220 -3.60 10.36 -8.34
N GLN A 221 -4.85 10.07 -7.95
CA GLN A 221 -5.12 9.32 -6.72
C GLN A 221 -5.05 7.81 -6.97
N PRO A 222 -4.80 7.00 -5.93
CA PRO A 222 -5.02 5.56 -6.02
C PRO A 222 -6.47 5.21 -6.39
N PHE A 223 -6.65 4.00 -6.91
CA PHE A 223 -7.95 3.44 -7.28
C PHE A 223 -8.73 4.30 -8.29
N ASN A 224 -8.01 4.92 -9.22
CA ASN A 224 -8.51 5.81 -10.29
C ASN A 224 -8.91 5.07 -11.59
N ASN A 225 -9.23 3.77 -11.52
CA ASN A 225 -9.65 3.01 -12.70
C ASN A 225 -10.88 3.62 -13.38
N ASP A 226 -10.95 3.52 -14.71
CA ASP A 226 -12.11 3.98 -15.49
C ASP A 226 -13.41 3.33 -15.00
N GLN A 227 -14.28 4.15 -14.40
CA GLN A 227 -15.53 3.68 -13.81
C GLN A 227 -16.65 3.66 -14.84
N ILE A 228 -17.41 2.55 -14.90
CA ILE A 228 -18.64 2.48 -15.72
C ILE A 228 -19.80 3.27 -15.10
N VAL A 229 -19.65 3.69 -13.83
CA VAL A 229 -20.69 4.37 -13.06
C VAL A 229 -20.90 5.78 -13.61
N SER A 230 -22.04 5.98 -14.30
CA SER A 230 -22.42 7.29 -14.85
C SER A 230 -23.31 8.07 -13.87
N PRO A 231 -23.09 9.39 -13.65
CA PRO A 231 -23.96 10.20 -12.82
C PRO A 231 -25.36 10.36 -13.41
N HIS A 232 -25.48 10.45 -14.73
CA HIS A 232 -26.78 10.56 -15.38
C HIS A 232 -27.58 9.27 -15.22
N ALA A 233 -26.97 8.14 -15.55
CA ALA A 233 -27.62 6.83 -15.44
C ALA A 233 -27.95 6.50 -13.97
N SER A 234 -27.04 6.80 -13.04
CA SER A 234 -27.26 6.64 -11.60
C SER A 234 -28.42 7.51 -11.11
N ARG A 235 -28.45 8.80 -11.47
CA ARG A 235 -29.57 9.68 -11.10
C ARG A 235 -30.89 9.15 -11.64
N GLN A 236 -30.91 8.71 -12.91
CA GLN A 236 -32.10 8.14 -13.51
C GLN A 236 -32.56 6.88 -12.78
N ALA A 237 -31.64 5.96 -12.43
CA ALA A 237 -31.96 4.72 -11.73
C ALA A 237 -32.59 4.97 -10.35
N LEU A 238 -32.06 5.94 -9.60
CA LEU A 238 -32.51 6.23 -8.23
C LEU A 238 -33.73 7.17 -8.16
N ALA A 239 -33.91 8.04 -9.17
CA ALA A 239 -34.97 9.04 -9.18
C ALA A 239 -36.39 8.43 -9.24
N PRO A 240 -37.40 9.12 -8.67
CA PRO A 240 -38.80 8.80 -8.89
C PRO A 240 -39.15 8.73 -10.39
N LEU A 241 -40.14 7.90 -10.73
CA LEU A 241 -40.75 7.95 -12.05
C LEU A 241 -41.48 9.27 -12.27
N VAL A 242 -41.64 9.66 -13.54
CA VAL A 242 -42.45 10.82 -13.91
C VAL A 242 -43.85 10.70 -13.29
N ASN A 243 -44.30 11.75 -12.59
CA ASN A 243 -45.57 11.81 -11.83
C ASN A 243 -45.61 10.98 -10.52
N HIS A 244 -44.48 10.45 -10.05
CA HIS A 244 -44.38 9.82 -8.73
C HIS A 244 -43.48 10.64 -7.81
N SER A 245 -43.83 10.71 -6.52
CA SER A 245 -43.02 11.40 -5.49
C SER A 245 -42.06 10.46 -4.74
N LYS A 246 -42.21 9.16 -4.95
CA LYS A 246 -41.49 8.11 -4.24
C LYS A 246 -40.20 7.76 -4.99
N PRO A 247 -39.03 7.84 -4.35
CA PRO A 247 -37.77 7.46 -4.99
C PRO A 247 -37.74 5.96 -5.29
N ARG A 248 -36.98 5.62 -6.34
CA ARG A 248 -36.71 4.25 -6.76
C ARG A 248 -35.43 3.70 -6.15
N GLY A 249 -34.60 4.53 -5.54
CA GLY A 249 -33.36 4.09 -4.94
C GLY A 249 -32.66 5.17 -4.14
N ALA A 250 -31.56 4.78 -3.52
CA ALA A 250 -30.62 5.67 -2.83
C ALA A 250 -29.18 5.22 -3.09
N ALA A 251 -28.21 6.13 -2.94
CA ALA A 251 -26.81 5.73 -2.87
C ALA A 251 -26.39 5.53 -1.41
N ILE A 252 -25.61 4.49 -1.15
CA ILE A 252 -25.05 4.20 0.18
C ILE A 252 -23.54 4.43 0.14
N VAL A 253 -23.01 5.09 1.16
CA VAL A 253 -21.60 5.47 1.26
C VAL A 253 -20.95 4.62 2.34
N ILE A 254 -20.19 3.63 1.89
CA ILE A 254 -19.62 2.59 2.72
C ILE A 254 -18.26 3.05 3.24
N GLU A 255 -17.94 2.62 4.46
CA GLU A 255 -16.64 2.90 5.07
C GLU A 255 -15.57 1.94 4.54
N ASP A 256 -14.50 2.52 3.99
CA ASP A 256 -13.32 1.82 3.51
C ASP A 256 -12.08 2.35 4.23
N ALA A 257 -11.98 2.05 5.54
CA ALA A 257 -10.88 2.53 6.39
C ALA A 257 -9.50 2.08 5.86
N ILE A 258 -9.43 0.87 5.29
CA ILE A 258 -8.22 0.35 4.63
C ILE A 258 -7.87 1.23 3.42
N GLY A 259 -8.83 1.46 2.52
CA GLY A 259 -8.60 2.29 1.33
C GLY A 259 -8.25 3.74 1.66
N ILE A 260 -8.90 4.35 2.65
CA ILE A 260 -8.55 5.70 3.14
C ILE A 260 -7.10 5.74 3.63
N THR A 261 -6.69 4.75 4.43
CA THR A 261 -5.31 4.68 4.95
C THR A 261 -4.30 4.50 3.83
N GLN A 262 -4.61 3.66 2.84
CA GLN A 262 -3.79 3.44 1.64
C GLN A 262 -3.68 4.71 0.79
N GLU A 263 -4.78 5.43 0.58
CA GLU A 263 -4.81 6.70 -0.16
C GLU A 263 -3.95 7.77 0.52
N LEU A 264 -4.03 7.89 1.84
CA LEU A 264 -3.20 8.80 2.62
C LEU A 264 -1.72 8.42 2.58
N ASN A 265 -1.40 7.12 2.66
CA ASN A 265 -0.01 6.67 2.57
C ASN A 265 0.57 6.91 1.16
N ALA A 266 -0.21 6.63 0.12
CA ALA A 266 0.18 6.92 -1.26
C ALA A 266 0.43 8.41 -1.48
N TRP A 267 -0.45 9.29 -0.95
CA TRP A 267 -0.27 10.74 -1.03
C TRP A 267 1.00 11.22 -0.32
N ARG A 268 1.32 10.63 0.83
CA ARG A 268 2.58 10.88 1.55
C ARG A 268 3.79 10.49 0.69
N ASN A 269 3.80 9.27 0.16
CA ASN A 269 4.89 8.75 -0.69
C ASN A 269 5.04 9.51 -2.02
N ALA A 270 3.93 10.03 -2.57
CA ALA A 270 3.94 10.80 -3.81
C ALA A 270 4.85 12.04 -3.74
N ALA A 271 5.11 12.60 -2.55
CA ALA A 271 6.02 13.72 -2.39
C ALA A 271 7.45 13.41 -2.88
N VAL A 272 7.93 12.19 -2.66
CA VAL A 272 9.26 11.75 -3.11
C VAL A 272 9.23 11.34 -4.59
N GLU A 273 8.15 10.69 -5.04
CA GLU A 273 7.95 10.38 -6.46
C GLU A 273 7.87 11.65 -7.34
N ASP A 274 7.40 12.78 -6.79
CA ASP A 274 7.43 14.07 -7.47
C ASP A 274 8.86 14.52 -7.81
N VAL A 275 9.87 14.21 -6.98
CA VAL A 275 11.27 14.51 -7.31
C VAL A 275 11.71 13.71 -8.53
N LYS A 276 11.33 12.44 -8.60
CA LYS A 276 11.65 11.57 -9.74
C LYS A 276 10.97 12.05 -11.02
N THR A 277 9.68 12.30 -10.96
CA THR A 277 8.86 12.60 -12.14
C THR A 277 8.96 14.05 -12.60
N GLN A 278 9.14 15.01 -11.68
CA GLN A 278 9.13 16.44 -12.00
C GLN A 278 10.52 17.08 -11.99
N TRP A 279 11.43 16.61 -11.14
CA TRP A 279 12.79 17.18 -11.05
C TRP A 279 13.79 16.37 -11.87
N LEU A 280 13.94 15.06 -11.63
CA LEU A 280 14.94 14.21 -12.28
C LEU A 280 14.68 14.07 -13.79
N ALA A 281 13.44 13.78 -14.17
CA ALA A 281 13.04 13.63 -15.58
C ALA A 281 12.98 14.95 -16.36
N ARG A 282 13.20 16.10 -15.72
CA ARG A 282 13.15 17.40 -16.38
C ARG A 282 14.28 17.53 -17.39
N THR A 283 13.92 17.57 -18.67
CA THR A 283 14.87 17.85 -19.75
C THR A 283 15.33 19.31 -19.69
N VAL A 284 16.64 19.52 -19.60
CA VAL A 284 17.27 20.85 -19.57
C VAL A 284 17.79 21.22 -20.96
N GLU A 285 18.30 20.23 -21.70
CA GLU A 285 18.77 20.34 -23.08
C GLU A 285 18.32 19.08 -23.85
N PRO A 286 18.23 19.11 -25.20
CA PRO A 286 17.85 17.93 -25.97
C PRO A 286 18.69 16.69 -25.62
N GLY A 287 18.06 15.68 -25.02
CA GLY A 287 18.72 14.44 -24.58
C GLY A 287 19.54 14.55 -23.28
N VAL A 288 19.36 15.62 -22.51
CA VAL A 288 19.98 15.81 -21.19
C VAL A 288 18.92 16.22 -20.17
N ASP A 289 18.64 15.32 -19.25
CA ASP A 289 17.80 15.55 -18.08
C ASP A 289 18.64 15.84 -16.83
N ASN A 290 17.95 16.20 -15.75
CA ASN A 290 18.59 16.46 -14.46
C ASN A 290 19.21 15.21 -13.84
N GLU A 291 18.62 14.03 -14.07
CA GLU A 291 19.19 12.75 -13.62
C GLU A 291 20.58 12.54 -14.21
N ARG A 292 20.75 12.73 -15.52
CA ARG A 292 22.04 12.62 -16.17
C ARG A 292 23.04 13.65 -15.64
N LYS A 293 22.62 14.91 -15.46
CA LYS A 293 23.50 15.95 -14.88
C LYS A 293 23.94 15.58 -13.45
N LEU A 294 23.01 15.07 -12.64
CA LEU A 294 23.28 14.61 -11.28
C LEU A 294 24.29 13.46 -11.25
N LEU A 295 24.06 12.41 -12.05
CA LEU A 295 24.95 11.24 -12.11
C LEU A 295 26.37 11.60 -12.57
N VAL A 296 26.48 12.49 -13.56
CA VAL A 296 27.79 12.98 -14.03
C VAL A 296 28.49 13.80 -12.95
N ALA A 297 27.77 14.70 -12.27
CA ALA A 297 28.33 15.50 -11.18
C ALA A 297 28.83 14.62 -10.03
N GLN A 298 28.01 13.68 -9.56
CA GLN A 298 28.37 12.73 -8.49
C GLN A 298 29.60 11.91 -8.88
N SER A 299 29.57 11.28 -10.07
CA SER A 299 30.66 10.41 -10.53
C SER A 299 31.97 11.19 -10.69
N PHE A 300 31.92 12.39 -11.26
CA PHE A 300 33.13 13.18 -11.46
C PHE A 300 33.76 13.62 -10.14
N LEU A 301 32.95 14.14 -9.20
CA LEU A 301 33.43 14.59 -7.90
C LEU A 301 33.92 13.42 -7.02
N GLU A 302 33.29 12.24 -7.15
CA GLU A 302 33.79 11.02 -6.50
C GLU A 302 35.15 10.59 -7.07
N ILE A 303 35.32 10.58 -8.40
CA ILE A 303 36.60 10.30 -9.04
C ILE A 303 37.65 11.34 -8.60
N GLU A 304 37.31 12.63 -8.59
CA GLU A 304 38.20 13.70 -8.14
C GLU A 304 38.66 13.48 -6.69
N LYS A 305 37.75 13.07 -5.80
CA LYS A 305 38.04 12.75 -4.40
C LYS A 305 38.95 11.53 -4.25
N LEU A 306 38.72 10.47 -5.03
CA LEU A 306 39.44 9.20 -4.92
C LEU A 306 40.79 9.19 -5.68
N TYR A 307 40.95 10.05 -6.68
CA TYR A 307 42.13 10.08 -7.56
C TYR A 307 43.47 10.14 -6.81
N PRO A 308 43.67 11.00 -5.79
CA PRO A 308 44.95 11.05 -5.08
C PRO A 308 45.35 9.72 -4.44
N GLN A 309 44.37 9.02 -3.84
CA GLN A 309 44.59 7.71 -3.21
C GLN A 309 44.92 6.64 -4.26
N MET A 310 44.16 6.60 -5.36
CA MET A 310 44.42 5.65 -6.46
C MET A 310 45.82 5.84 -7.07
N VAL A 311 46.25 7.08 -7.29
CA VAL A 311 47.60 7.37 -7.81
C VAL A 311 48.67 6.99 -6.79
N ALA A 312 48.46 7.28 -5.51
CA ALA A 312 49.38 6.92 -4.44
C ALA A 312 49.59 5.39 -4.39
N GLU A 313 48.51 4.62 -4.37
CA GLU A 313 48.56 3.15 -4.38
C GLU A 313 49.23 2.60 -5.63
N GLN A 314 48.96 3.18 -6.80
CA GLN A 314 49.61 2.77 -8.05
C GLN A 314 51.12 3.01 -8.03
N ILE A 315 51.58 4.14 -7.46
CA ILE A 315 53.01 4.43 -7.30
C ILE A 315 53.64 3.43 -6.33
N VAL A 316 53.05 3.23 -5.15
CA VAL A 316 53.55 2.27 -4.16
C VAL A 316 53.68 0.88 -4.77
N LYS A 317 52.61 0.40 -5.43
CA LYS A 317 52.60 -0.92 -6.09
C LYS A 317 53.68 -1.03 -7.16
N ARG A 318 53.89 0.02 -7.96
CA ARG A 318 54.91 0.04 -9.01
C ARG A 318 56.33 0.02 -8.43
N GLU A 319 56.60 0.82 -7.42
CA GLU A 319 57.92 0.89 -6.77
C GLU A 319 58.26 -0.41 -6.05
N VAL A 320 57.31 -0.96 -5.28
CA VAL A 320 57.49 -2.26 -4.61
C VAL A 320 57.68 -3.39 -5.62
N MET A 321 56.93 -3.39 -6.73
CA MET A 321 57.12 -4.37 -7.80
C MET A 321 58.49 -4.22 -8.48
N ALA A 322 58.94 -2.98 -8.74
CA ALA A 322 60.26 -2.72 -9.31
C ALA A 322 61.38 -3.18 -8.36
N GLU A 323 61.24 -2.95 -7.06
CA GLU A 323 62.17 -3.43 -6.04
C GLU A 323 62.19 -4.95 -5.94
N LYS A 324 61.02 -5.59 -6.05
CA LYS A 324 60.92 -7.06 -6.12
C LYS A 324 61.68 -7.60 -7.34
N VAL A 325 61.49 -7.00 -8.51
CA VAL A 325 62.18 -7.41 -9.76
C VAL A 325 63.69 -7.18 -9.69
N ARG A 326 64.15 -6.05 -9.13
CA ARG A 326 65.58 -5.76 -8.96
C ARG A 326 66.31 -6.76 -8.07
N ASN A 327 65.60 -7.24 -7.04
CA ASN A 327 66.14 -8.22 -6.10
C ASN A 327 65.77 -9.65 -6.48
N GLN A 328 65.25 -9.92 -7.68
CA GLN A 328 65.05 -11.30 -8.11
C GLN A 328 66.40 -12.01 -8.28
N PRO A 329 66.51 -13.29 -7.88
CA PRO A 329 67.70 -14.09 -8.16
C PRO A 329 67.99 -14.12 -9.67
N HIS A 330 69.24 -13.91 -10.06
CA HIS A 330 69.69 -13.99 -11.46
C HIS A 330 69.79 -15.46 -11.91
N LEU A 331 68.65 -16.17 -11.97
CA LEU A 331 68.56 -17.57 -12.38
C LEU A 331 67.58 -17.69 -13.55
N HIS A 332 67.98 -18.43 -14.59
CA HIS A 332 67.17 -18.61 -15.81
C HIS A 332 65.84 -19.33 -15.44
N PRO A 333 64.67 -18.89 -15.95
CA PRO A 333 63.37 -19.47 -15.58
C PRO A 333 63.25 -20.99 -15.80
N GLU A 334 64.04 -21.53 -16.72
CA GLU A 334 64.11 -22.98 -17.00
C GLU A 334 64.67 -23.81 -15.84
N ILE A 335 65.44 -23.20 -14.92
CA ILE A 335 66.02 -23.89 -13.74
C ILE A 335 64.97 -24.07 -12.62
N TYR A 336 63.99 -23.16 -12.55
CA TYR A 336 62.91 -23.19 -11.55
C TYR A 336 61.92 -24.34 -11.78
N LEU A 337 61.64 -24.68 -13.04
CA LEU A 337 60.63 -25.68 -13.38
C LEU A 337 61.08 -27.13 -13.14
N PHE A 338 62.38 -27.39 -12.99
CA PHE A 338 62.94 -28.75 -12.97
C PHE A 338 63.80 -29.10 -11.75
N SER A 339 63.90 -28.24 -10.72
CA SER A 339 64.68 -28.57 -9.51
C SER A 339 64.05 -28.12 -8.20
N GLU A 340 63.71 -29.08 -7.32
CA GLU A 340 63.22 -28.81 -5.96
C GLU A 340 64.21 -27.95 -5.14
N ARG A 341 65.51 -28.15 -5.37
CA ARG A 341 66.56 -27.38 -4.70
C ARG A 341 66.58 -25.92 -5.11
N ALA A 342 66.29 -25.58 -6.37
CA ALA A 342 66.16 -24.18 -6.78
C ALA A 342 64.89 -23.54 -6.21
N ASN A 343 63.79 -24.29 -6.13
CA ASN A 343 62.55 -23.81 -5.50
C ASN A 343 62.77 -23.52 -4.00
N GLN A 344 63.40 -24.42 -3.25
CA GLN A 344 63.74 -24.18 -1.84
C GLN A 344 64.69 -22.99 -1.64
N GLN A 345 65.63 -22.77 -2.56
CA GLN A 345 66.52 -21.60 -2.52
C GLN A 345 65.80 -20.30 -2.84
N ALA A 346 64.83 -20.33 -3.75
CA ALA A 346 63.98 -19.20 -4.07
C ALA A 346 63.02 -18.85 -2.94
N ASP A 347 62.37 -19.84 -2.34
CA ASP A 347 61.50 -19.63 -1.17
C ASP A 347 62.30 -19.08 0.01
N ALA A 348 63.49 -19.63 0.27
CA ALA A 348 64.38 -19.12 1.32
C ALA A 348 64.89 -17.70 1.03
N HIS A 349 65.07 -17.34 -0.24
CA HIS A 349 65.39 -15.98 -0.66
C HIS A 349 64.21 -15.04 -0.45
N ASP A 350 63.01 -15.43 -0.87
CA ASP A 350 61.79 -14.64 -0.70
C ASP A 350 61.48 -14.40 0.79
N GLU A 351 61.61 -15.42 1.65
CA GLU A 351 61.46 -15.28 3.11
C GLU A 351 62.49 -14.30 3.71
N ARG A 352 63.75 -14.32 3.24
CA ARG A 352 64.78 -13.36 3.67
C ARG A 352 64.48 -11.93 3.21
N MET A 353 63.84 -11.78 2.05
CA MET A 353 63.51 -10.48 1.46
C MET A 353 62.23 -9.84 2.02
N LYS A 354 61.34 -10.61 2.65
CA LYS A 354 60.11 -10.09 3.28
C LYS A 354 60.32 -8.88 4.20
N PRO A 355 61.23 -8.89 5.20
CA PRO A 355 61.43 -7.73 6.08
C PRO A 355 61.97 -6.50 5.32
N HIS A 356 62.84 -6.71 4.32
CA HIS A 356 63.33 -5.64 3.45
C HIS A 356 62.20 -5.01 2.65
N LEU A 357 61.39 -5.83 1.97
CA LEU A 357 60.25 -5.35 1.18
C LEU A 357 59.21 -4.64 2.05
N ALA A 358 58.93 -5.14 3.26
CA ALA A 358 58.01 -4.49 4.19
C ALA A 358 58.55 -3.15 4.74
N GLN A 359 59.87 -3.02 4.94
CA GLN A 359 60.48 -1.74 5.29
C GLN A 359 60.45 -0.78 4.10
N PHE A 360 60.86 -1.24 2.91
CA PHE A 360 60.84 -0.46 1.68
C PHE A 360 59.44 0.06 1.36
N GLU A 361 58.41 -0.80 1.44
CA GLU A 361 57.03 -0.40 1.23
C GLU A 361 56.60 0.70 2.20
N ARG A 362 56.95 0.60 3.50
CA ARG A 362 56.65 1.65 4.48
C ARG A 362 57.33 2.98 4.15
N GLU A 363 58.59 2.94 3.74
CA GLU A 363 59.34 4.13 3.33
C GLU A 363 58.75 4.78 2.07
N VAL A 364 58.39 3.98 1.06
CA VAL A 364 57.72 4.45 -0.15
C VAL A 364 56.34 5.03 0.18
N ARG A 365 55.53 4.33 0.99
CA ARG A 365 54.22 4.84 1.44
C ARG A 365 54.34 6.18 2.15
N SER A 366 55.31 6.32 3.05
CA SER A 366 55.58 7.60 3.74
C SER A 366 55.93 8.73 2.76
N LYS A 367 56.82 8.48 1.80
CA LYS A 367 57.19 9.46 0.77
C LYS A 367 56.02 9.84 -0.14
N VAL A 368 55.23 8.85 -0.56
CA VAL A 368 54.06 9.05 -1.42
C VAL A 368 52.95 9.78 -0.66
N GLN A 369 52.74 9.47 0.62
CA GLN A 369 51.79 10.17 1.48
C GLN A 369 52.18 11.65 1.62
N ALA A 370 53.46 11.96 1.85
CA ALA A 370 53.92 13.36 1.91
C ALA A 370 53.64 14.13 0.61
N ARG A 371 53.77 13.48 -0.56
CA ARG A 371 53.41 14.07 -1.87
C ARG A 371 51.89 14.27 -2.01
N GLN A 372 51.11 13.31 -1.53
CA GLN A 372 49.65 13.41 -1.49
C GLN A 372 49.19 14.55 -0.59
N ASP A 373 49.74 14.66 0.62
CA ASP A 373 49.43 15.71 1.61
C ASP A 373 49.85 17.10 1.11
N ALA A 374 50.95 17.18 0.34
CA ALA A 374 51.35 18.40 -0.37
C ALA A 374 50.42 18.77 -1.55
N GLY A 375 49.40 17.96 -1.83
CA GLY A 375 48.40 18.18 -2.88
C GLY A 375 48.90 17.93 -4.29
N GLU A 376 50.03 17.23 -4.47
CA GLU A 376 50.64 17.01 -5.79
C GLU A 376 49.68 16.28 -6.74
N PHE A 377 49.08 15.18 -6.28
CA PHE A 377 48.19 14.37 -7.12
C PHE A 377 46.88 15.08 -7.44
N ARG A 378 46.38 15.92 -6.51
CA ARG A 378 45.21 16.76 -6.76
C ARG A 378 45.48 17.81 -7.84
N LYS A 379 46.61 18.53 -7.75
CA LYS A 379 47.06 19.46 -8.80
C LYS A 379 47.21 18.77 -10.16
N ARG A 380 47.74 17.54 -10.17
CA ARG A 380 47.88 16.75 -11.39
C ARG A 380 46.52 16.38 -12.01
N PHE A 381 45.53 16.04 -11.18
CA PHE A 381 44.15 15.84 -11.63
C PHE A 381 43.59 17.12 -12.25
N ASP A 382 43.70 18.24 -11.54
CA ASP A 382 43.19 19.55 -11.97
C ASP A 382 43.78 19.98 -13.32
N GLN A 383 45.09 19.83 -13.49
CA GLN A 383 45.76 20.15 -14.75
C GLN A 383 45.25 19.31 -15.92
N LYS A 384 44.94 18.03 -15.67
CA LYS A 384 44.52 17.10 -16.72
C LYS A 384 43.04 17.19 -17.06
N TYR A 385 42.18 17.33 -16.05
CA TYR A 385 40.74 17.19 -16.20
C TYR A 385 39.95 18.45 -15.81
N GLY A 386 40.53 19.37 -15.05
CA GLY A 386 39.80 20.50 -14.48
C GLY A 386 39.22 21.49 -15.50
N HIS A 387 39.76 21.54 -16.72
CA HIS A 387 39.25 22.38 -17.81
C HIS A 387 38.14 21.72 -18.63
N LEU A 388 37.89 20.41 -18.44
CA LEU A 388 36.89 19.64 -19.18
C LEU A 388 35.50 19.73 -18.54
N VAL A 389 35.41 20.30 -17.34
CA VAL A 389 34.20 20.32 -16.53
C VAL A 389 33.95 21.68 -15.92
N ASP A 390 32.69 22.00 -15.71
CA ASP A 390 32.28 23.12 -14.86
C ASP A 390 31.95 22.60 -13.46
N ARG A 391 32.90 22.78 -12.53
CA ARG A 391 32.69 22.36 -11.14
C ARG A 391 31.59 23.14 -10.45
N GLN A 392 31.42 24.43 -10.76
CA GLN A 392 30.39 25.22 -10.10
C GLN A 392 29.02 24.68 -10.52
N ALA A 393 28.80 24.45 -11.82
CA ALA A 393 27.57 23.87 -12.32
C ALA A 393 27.29 22.47 -11.73
N MET A 394 28.32 21.65 -11.48
CA MET A 394 28.16 20.36 -10.80
C MET A 394 27.69 20.51 -9.35
N HIS A 395 28.28 21.44 -8.58
CA HIS A 395 27.84 21.71 -7.21
C HIS A 395 26.43 22.31 -7.20
N ASP A 396 26.12 23.26 -8.09
CA ASP A 396 24.79 23.84 -8.22
C ASP A 396 23.73 22.76 -8.53
N GLN A 397 24.09 21.75 -9.35
CA GLN A 397 23.20 20.63 -9.64
C GLN A 397 22.96 19.73 -8.41
N LEU A 398 24.00 19.46 -7.63
CA LEU A 398 23.88 18.69 -6.38
C LEU A 398 23.05 19.45 -5.35
N ASP A 399 23.33 20.74 -5.14
CA ASP A 399 22.59 21.61 -4.24
C ASP A 399 21.12 21.71 -4.66
N GLY A 400 20.85 21.80 -5.97
CA GLY A 400 19.49 21.79 -6.52
C GLY A 400 18.74 20.49 -6.24
N PHE A 401 19.43 19.34 -6.32
CA PHE A 401 18.86 18.04 -5.95
C PHE A 401 18.59 17.96 -4.44
N GLU A 402 19.54 18.37 -3.62
CA GLU A 402 19.38 18.39 -2.15
C GLU A 402 18.20 19.27 -1.73
N GLN A 403 18.04 20.46 -2.32
CA GLN A 403 16.89 21.33 -2.08
C GLN A 403 15.58 20.67 -2.50
N ALA A 404 15.54 20.04 -3.68
CA ALA A 404 14.34 19.34 -4.15
C ALA A 404 13.96 18.18 -3.20
N MET A 405 14.95 17.40 -2.74
CA MET A 405 14.75 16.34 -1.77
C MET A 405 14.31 16.86 -0.40
N GLN A 406 14.88 17.97 0.08
CA GLN A 406 14.46 18.61 1.33
C GLN A 406 13.00 19.09 1.26
N HIS A 407 12.60 19.69 0.15
CA HIS A 407 11.22 20.11 -0.07
C HIS A 407 10.26 18.92 -0.10
N ALA A 408 10.64 17.85 -0.81
CA ALA A 408 9.86 16.62 -0.86
C ALA A 408 9.73 15.96 0.51
N GLN A 409 10.81 15.92 1.29
CA GLN A 409 10.83 15.39 2.65
C GLN A 409 9.90 16.19 3.57
N GLN A 410 9.95 17.53 3.51
CA GLN A 410 9.05 18.38 4.29
C GLN A 410 7.58 18.16 3.89
N ALA A 411 7.31 18.05 2.58
CA ALA A 411 5.96 17.75 2.10
C ALA A 411 5.48 16.36 2.56
N ALA A 412 6.34 15.35 2.55
CA ALA A 412 6.04 14.02 3.07
C ALA A 412 5.72 14.07 4.57
N GLU A 413 6.51 14.80 5.36
CA GLU A 413 6.31 14.96 6.81
C GLU A 413 4.97 15.62 7.13
N ASP A 414 4.63 16.69 6.40
CA ASP A 414 3.36 17.37 6.57
C ASP A 414 2.17 16.47 6.22
N ARG A 415 2.26 15.74 5.10
CA ARG A 415 1.23 14.77 4.69
C ARG A 415 1.13 13.58 5.66
N ALA A 416 2.21 13.19 6.32
CA ALA A 416 2.24 12.08 7.28
C ALA A 416 1.34 12.31 8.49
N LYS A 417 1.03 13.56 8.86
CA LYS A 417 0.11 13.89 9.97
C LYS A 417 -1.30 13.34 9.77
N ASP A 418 -1.79 13.36 8.53
CA ASP A 418 -3.11 12.82 8.20
C ASP A 418 -3.07 11.28 8.17
N HIS A 419 -2.01 10.71 7.60
CA HIS A 419 -1.81 9.26 7.51
C HIS A 419 -1.64 8.59 8.89
N THR A 420 -0.79 9.12 9.75
CA THR A 420 -0.52 8.55 11.09
C THR A 420 -1.75 8.53 11.98
N ARG A 421 -2.64 9.53 11.87
CA ARG A 421 -3.96 9.52 12.55
C ARG A 421 -4.81 8.33 12.15
N TRP A 422 -4.83 7.98 10.86
CA TRP A 422 -5.57 6.82 10.35
C TRP A 422 -4.91 5.49 10.69
N VAL A 423 -3.59 5.39 10.56
CA VAL A 423 -2.83 4.16 10.88
C VAL A 423 -3.02 3.75 12.34
N ALA A 424 -3.11 4.71 13.26
CA ALA A 424 -3.34 4.46 14.68
C ALA A 424 -4.83 4.41 15.07
N SER A 425 -5.75 4.51 14.11
CA SER A 425 -7.19 4.62 14.41
C SER A 425 -7.83 3.27 14.72
N GLU A 426 -8.78 3.28 15.68
CA GLU A 426 -9.60 2.11 15.98
C GLU A 426 -10.40 1.65 14.75
N ARG A 427 -10.82 2.58 13.88
CA ARG A 427 -11.54 2.25 12.63
C ARG A 427 -10.71 1.40 11.67
N LEU A 428 -9.41 1.69 11.53
CA LEU A 428 -8.53 0.86 10.73
C LEU A 428 -8.41 -0.54 11.36
N LEU A 429 -8.22 -0.62 12.67
CA LEU A 429 -8.12 -1.90 13.36
C LEU A 429 -9.40 -2.74 13.20
N GLN A 430 -10.59 -2.13 13.34
CA GLN A 430 -11.88 -2.82 13.11
C GLN A 430 -12.03 -3.31 11.67
N ALA A 431 -11.57 -2.54 10.69
CA ALA A 431 -11.56 -2.99 9.30
C ALA A 431 -10.58 -4.14 9.08
N LEU A 432 -9.45 -4.15 9.77
CA LEU A 432 -8.43 -5.20 9.71
C LEU A 432 -8.82 -6.48 10.46
N ASP A 433 -9.72 -6.40 11.43
CA ASP A 433 -10.27 -7.58 12.11
C ASP A 433 -11.24 -8.39 11.25
N ARG A 434 -11.57 -7.90 10.05
CA ARG A 434 -12.30 -8.66 9.02
C ARG A 434 -11.48 -9.84 8.49
N TYR A 435 -10.16 -9.79 8.64
CA TYR A 435 -9.26 -10.84 8.20
C TYR A 435 -9.23 -11.98 9.21
N ASP A 436 -9.58 -13.15 8.72
CA ASP A 436 -9.64 -14.38 9.50
C ASP A 436 -8.24 -14.75 10.04
N ASN A 437 -8.10 -14.72 11.38
CA ASN A 437 -6.86 -15.02 12.10
C ASN A 437 -6.49 -16.53 12.18
N ALA A 438 -7.26 -17.39 11.51
CA ALA A 438 -7.06 -18.83 11.45
C ALA A 438 -7.12 -19.38 10.01
N ASP A 439 -7.11 -18.49 9.01
CA ASP A 439 -7.08 -18.82 7.58
C ASP A 439 -5.86 -18.17 6.93
N LEU A 440 -4.96 -19.00 6.41
CA LEU A 440 -3.70 -18.55 5.83
C LEU A 440 -3.88 -17.66 4.60
N ILE A 441 -4.90 -17.93 3.78
CA ILE A 441 -5.18 -17.13 2.57
C ILE A 441 -5.59 -15.71 2.99
N ASN A 442 -6.46 -15.58 4.00
CA ASN A 442 -6.77 -14.29 4.61
C ASN A 442 -5.55 -13.66 5.29
N GLY A 443 -4.67 -14.45 5.90
CA GLY A 443 -3.43 -13.93 6.49
C GLY A 443 -2.50 -13.28 5.47
N LEU A 444 -2.37 -13.86 4.28
CA LEU A 444 -1.61 -13.29 3.16
C LEU A 444 -2.27 -12.00 2.65
N ALA A 445 -3.59 -12.03 2.46
CA ALA A 445 -4.35 -10.86 2.03
C ALA A 445 -4.28 -9.72 3.06
N PHE A 446 -4.29 -10.03 4.35
CA PHE A 446 -4.06 -9.07 5.43
C PHE A 446 -2.70 -8.41 5.27
N ALA A 447 -1.63 -9.20 5.08
CA ALA A 447 -0.26 -8.68 4.95
C ALA A 447 -0.10 -7.77 3.73
N GLU A 448 -0.75 -8.11 2.61
CA GLU A 448 -0.79 -7.26 1.42
C GLU A 448 -1.45 -5.90 1.72
N GLN A 449 -2.68 -5.92 2.27
CA GLN A 449 -3.45 -4.69 2.50
C GLN A 449 -2.82 -3.80 3.59
N THR A 450 -2.31 -4.40 4.66
CA THR A 450 -1.58 -3.68 5.72
C THR A 450 -0.23 -3.16 5.22
N GLY A 451 0.49 -3.91 4.38
CA GLY A 451 1.72 -3.46 3.73
C GLY A 451 1.52 -2.15 2.96
N GLN A 452 0.45 -2.05 2.18
CA GLN A 452 0.09 -0.81 1.46
C GLN A 452 -0.26 0.36 2.40
N CYS A 453 -0.80 0.06 3.59
CA CYS A 453 -1.09 1.08 4.60
C CYS A 453 0.18 1.66 5.24
N VAL A 454 1.30 0.92 5.30
CA VAL A 454 2.48 1.30 6.10
C VAL A 454 3.75 1.52 5.27
N ILE A 455 3.79 1.11 4.01
CA ILE A 455 5.01 1.18 3.18
C ILE A 455 5.60 2.59 3.11
N GLY A 456 6.89 2.71 3.41
CA GLY A 456 7.65 3.95 3.38
C GLY A 456 7.42 4.89 4.57
N MET A 457 6.61 4.51 5.57
CA MET A 457 6.26 5.39 6.69
C MET A 457 7.45 5.72 7.59
N GLU A 458 8.50 4.88 7.56
CA GLU A 458 9.78 5.10 8.22
C GLU A 458 10.51 6.37 7.75
N LEU A 459 10.12 6.90 6.58
CA LEU A 459 10.64 8.13 6.01
C LEU A 459 10.00 9.39 6.61
N SER A 460 9.23 9.29 7.70
CA SER A 460 8.64 10.45 8.39
C SER A 460 8.77 10.30 9.91
N GLU A 461 8.94 11.41 10.63
CA GLU A 461 9.07 11.41 12.09
C GLU A 461 7.82 10.82 12.76
N GLY A 462 6.63 11.20 12.28
CA GLY A 462 5.37 10.64 12.75
C GLY A 462 5.29 9.13 12.53
N GLY A 463 5.69 8.63 11.36
CA GLY A 463 5.70 7.20 11.07
C GLY A 463 6.74 6.43 11.87
N THR A 464 7.96 6.97 12.04
CA THR A 464 8.99 6.35 12.90
C THR A 464 8.51 6.21 14.35
N LYS A 465 7.77 7.19 14.89
CA LYS A 465 7.18 7.09 16.24
C LYS A 465 6.17 5.96 16.36
N VAL A 466 5.32 5.77 15.34
CA VAL A 466 4.36 4.65 15.32
C VAL A 466 5.10 3.32 15.23
N LEU A 467 6.11 3.20 14.36
CA LEU A 467 6.92 1.99 14.24
C LEU A 467 7.68 1.67 15.54
N ASP A 468 8.31 2.66 16.17
CA ASP A 468 9.02 2.51 17.45
C ASP A 468 8.07 2.07 18.57
N HIS A 469 6.83 2.60 18.59
CA HIS A 469 5.80 2.14 19.50
C HIS A 469 5.44 0.66 19.26
N TRP A 470 5.20 0.26 18.01
CA TRP A 470 4.89 -1.13 17.67
C TRP A 470 6.01 -2.10 18.08
N TRP A 471 7.27 -1.76 17.82
CA TRP A 471 8.41 -2.62 18.19
C TRP A 471 8.64 -2.76 19.70
N ARG A 472 8.13 -1.81 20.49
CA ARG A 472 8.22 -1.83 21.96
C ARG A 472 6.98 -2.37 22.65
N SER A 473 5.87 -2.52 21.91
CA SER A 473 4.59 -2.97 22.43
C SER A 473 4.52 -4.49 22.49
N ASP A 474 3.49 -4.99 23.18
CA ASP A 474 3.26 -6.43 23.32
C ASP A 474 2.99 -7.09 21.94
N VAL A 475 3.41 -8.34 21.78
CA VAL A 475 3.08 -9.20 20.62
C VAL A 475 1.57 -9.49 20.58
N ALA A 476 0.94 -9.53 21.75
CA ALA A 476 -0.50 -9.72 21.90
C ALA A 476 -1.31 -8.45 21.58
N ASP A 477 -0.68 -7.29 21.46
CA ASP A 477 -1.41 -6.04 21.19
C ASP A 477 -2.04 -6.06 19.79
N ARG A 478 -3.37 -5.89 19.76
CA ARG A 478 -4.18 -5.79 18.52
C ARG A 478 -3.74 -4.63 17.63
N GLY A 479 -3.27 -3.53 18.23
CA GLY A 479 -2.77 -2.35 17.54
C GLY A 479 -1.38 -2.52 16.92
N ASN A 480 -0.67 -3.61 17.24
CA ASN A 480 0.68 -3.87 16.77
C ASN A 480 0.68 -4.45 15.35
N LEU A 481 0.49 -3.59 14.35
CA LEU A 481 0.42 -4.00 12.95
C LEU A 481 1.75 -4.55 12.42
N ALA A 482 2.90 -4.17 13.01
CA ALA A 482 4.19 -4.76 12.65
C ALA A 482 4.25 -6.26 12.98
N ILE A 483 3.86 -6.61 14.21
CA ILE A 483 3.79 -8.00 14.65
C ILE A 483 2.71 -8.76 13.87
N ARG A 484 1.50 -8.20 13.76
CA ARG A 484 0.42 -8.83 12.97
C ARG A 484 0.83 -9.03 11.52
N GLY A 485 1.61 -8.13 10.93
CA GLY A 485 2.14 -8.28 9.57
C GLY A 485 3.10 -9.45 9.44
N ILE A 486 4.07 -9.58 10.35
CA ILE A 486 5.06 -10.67 10.35
C ILE A 486 4.41 -12.03 10.58
N THR A 487 3.39 -12.08 11.44
CA THR A 487 2.66 -13.32 11.75
C THR A 487 1.48 -13.56 10.81
N TYR A 488 1.31 -12.79 9.73
CA TYR A 488 0.18 -12.89 8.81
C TYR A 488 -1.19 -12.87 9.51
N ASN A 489 -1.30 -12.11 10.59
CA ASN A 489 -2.46 -12.03 11.48
C ASN A 489 -2.90 -13.38 12.08
N GLN A 490 -2.08 -14.43 12.02
CA GLN A 490 -2.43 -15.75 12.54
C GLN A 490 -2.21 -15.83 14.05
N GLU A 491 -3.22 -16.32 14.77
CA GLU A 491 -3.20 -16.37 16.24
C GLU A 491 -2.15 -17.33 16.79
N ASP A 492 -2.04 -18.53 16.20
CA ASP A 492 -1.04 -19.54 16.55
C ASP A 492 0.41 -19.05 16.36
N LEU A 493 0.68 -18.32 15.27
CA LEU A 493 1.99 -17.71 15.00
C LEU A 493 2.32 -16.60 15.99
N ARG A 494 1.31 -15.82 16.42
CA ARG A 494 1.50 -14.77 17.44
C ARG A 494 1.79 -15.36 18.81
N GLU A 495 1.07 -16.40 19.21
CA GLU A 495 1.33 -17.12 20.46
C GLU A 495 2.74 -17.74 20.47
N ALA A 496 3.14 -18.37 19.37
CA ALA A 496 4.47 -18.94 19.22
C ALA A 496 5.56 -17.87 19.33
N LEU A 497 5.38 -16.72 18.66
CA LEU A 497 6.32 -15.60 18.73
C LEU A 497 6.41 -15.01 20.15
N ALA A 498 5.29 -14.87 20.84
CA ALA A 498 5.26 -14.39 22.22
C ALA A 498 6.04 -15.33 23.15
N ALA A 499 5.83 -16.65 23.04
CA ALA A 499 6.56 -17.65 23.82
C ALA A 499 8.07 -17.61 23.55
N LEU A 500 8.49 -17.41 22.30
CA LEU A 500 9.89 -17.29 21.92
C LEU A 500 10.56 -16.04 22.51
N LEU A 501 9.87 -14.91 22.53
CA LEU A 501 10.39 -13.68 23.15
C LEU A 501 10.52 -13.82 24.67
N GLU A 502 9.57 -14.45 25.34
CA GLU A 502 9.66 -14.69 26.78
C GLU A 502 10.80 -15.65 27.13
N ALA A 503 10.99 -16.71 26.34
CA ALA A 503 12.13 -17.61 26.49
C ALA A 503 13.48 -16.87 26.32
N ALA A 504 13.57 -15.97 25.35
CA ALA A 504 14.77 -15.16 25.11
C ALA A 504 15.08 -14.17 26.25
N LYS A 505 14.05 -13.55 26.85
CA LYS A 505 14.21 -12.66 28.01
C LYS A 505 14.68 -13.40 29.27
N ALA A 506 14.36 -14.69 29.38
CA ALA A 506 14.74 -15.53 30.50
C ALA A 506 16.20 -16.04 30.43
N GLU A 507 16.89 -15.88 29.30
CA GLU A 507 18.32 -16.23 29.19
C GLU A 507 19.20 -15.20 29.92
N PRO A 508 20.16 -15.63 30.77
CA PRO A 508 21.03 -14.71 31.51
C PRO A 508 21.90 -13.89 30.55
N SER A 509 22.06 -12.59 30.86
CA SER A 509 22.71 -11.57 30.02
C SER A 509 24.20 -11.79 29.72
N SER A 510 24.79 -12.92 30.13
CA SER A 510 26.20 -13.26 29.86
C SER A 510 26.41 -13.96 28.51
N ALA A 511 25.39 -14.06 27.67
CA ALA A 511 25.50 -14.56 26.30
C ALA A 511 24.72 -13.71 25.27
N SER A 512 24.67 -12.38 25.43
CA SER A 512 24.02 -11.51 24.44
C SER A 512 25.04 -10.73 23.61
N SER A 513 25.22 -11.11 22.35
CA SER A 513 25.38 -10.07 21.31
C SER A 513 24.94 -10.47 19.89
N PHE A 514 24.59 -11.73 19.59
CA PHE A 514 24.09 -12.09 18.24
C PHE A 514 22.99 -13.16 18.20
N ALA A 515 22.82 -13.99 19.24
CA ALA A 515 21.92 -15.15 19.18
C ALA A 515 20.44 -14.79 19.00
N LEU A 516 19.94 -13.76 19.67
CA LEU A 516 18.53 -13.35 19.57
C LEU A 516 18.19 -12.67 18.23
N PRO A 517 18.97 -11.67 17.74
CA PRO A 517 18.80 -11.15 16.39
C PRO A 517 18.97 -12.23 15.32
N GLU A 518 19.89 -13.17 15.50
CA GLU A 518 20.12 -14.26 14.55
C GLU A 518 19.00 -15.31 14.59
N ALA A 519 18.43 -15.63 15.75
CA ALA A 519 17.27 -16.51 15.86
C ALA A 519 16.01 -15.88 15.25
N LEU A 520 15.76 -14.59 15.53
CA LEU A 520 14.70 -13.81 14.89
C LEU A 520 14.92 -13.69 13.38
N ALA A 521 16.14 -13.43 12.93
CA ALA A 521 16.48 -13.40 11.50
C ALA A 521 16.35 -14.78 10.84
N ARG A 522 16.72 -15.87 11.51
CA ARG A 522 16.54 -17.25 11.01
C ARG A 522 15.07 -17.64 10.92
N GLN A 523 14.25 -17.24 11.90
CA GLN A 523 12.80 -17.48 11.85
C GLN A 523 12.11 -16.59 10.82
N ALA A 524 12.48 -15.31 10.72
CA ALA A 524 12.01 -14.43 9.66
C ALA A 524 12.46 -14.95 8.27
N HIS A 525 13.67 -15.49 8.15
CA HIS A 525 14.16 -16.11 6.92
C HIS A 525 13.46 -17.45 6.63
N ALA A 526 13.11 -18.24 7.65
CA ALA A 526 12.30 -19.45 7.49
C ALA A 526 10.88 -19.12 7.04
N ALA A 527 10.26 -18.09 7.62
CA ALA A 527 8.96 -17.56 7.20
C ALA A 527 9.03 -16.97 5.78
N ALA A 528 10.08 -16.22 5.45
CA ALA A 528 10.31 -15.70 4.10
C ALA A 528 10.61 -16.80 3.07
N ASN A 529 11.27 -17.90 3.46
CA ASN A 529 11.48 -19.06 2.59
C ASN A 529 10.20 -19.89 2.41
N ALA A 530 9.36 -20.00 3.45
CA ALA A 530 8.02 -20.56 3.32
C ALA A 530 7.19 -19.69 2.36
N PHE A 531 7.29 -18.37 2.48
CA PHE A 531 6.67 -17.40 1.57
C PHE A 531 7.20 -17.53 0.14
N GLY A 532 8.52 -17.64 -0.06
CA GLY A 532 9.12 -17.86 -1.37
C GLY A 532 8.60 -19.14 -2.02
N ARG A 533 8.45 -20.23 -1.27
CA ARG A 533 7.86 -21.48 -1.76
C ARG A 533 6.37 -21.34 -2.11
N ILE A 534 5.61 -20.57 -1.33
CA ILE A 534 4.20 -20.29 -1.61
C ILE A 534 4.05 -19.39 -2.84
N ASN A 535 4.90 -18.37 -2.99
CA ASN A 535 4.91 -17.50 -4.17
C ASN A 535 5.30 -18.25 -5.45
N THR A 536 6.26 -19.18 -5.37
CA THR A 536 6.60 -20.08 -6.48
C THR A 536 5.43 -21.02 -6.83
N LEU A 537 4.64 -21.45 -5.85
CA LEU A 537 3.42 -22.24 -6.09
C LEU A 537 2.29 -21.39 -6.70
N TYR A 538 2.19 -20.12 -6.31
CA TYR A 538 1.21 -19.16 -6.84
C TYR A 538 1.53 -18.74 -8.28
N GLU A 539 2.81 -18.55 -8.63
CA GLU A 539 3.26 -18.27 -10.01
C GLU A 539 3.15 -19.50 -10.96
N GLN A 540 2.98 -20.70 -10.39
CA GLN A 540 2.80 -21.95 -11.14
C GLN A 540 1.32 -22.32 -11.34
N MET A 541 0.40 -21.64 -10.66
CA MET A 541 -1.05 -21.70 -10.87
C MET A 541 -1.48 -20.64 -11.88
#